data_AF-A0A7X9PDM0-F1
#
_entry.id   AF-A0A7X9PDM0-F1
#
_cell.length_a   1.000
_cell.length_b   1.000
_cell.length_c   1.000
_cell.angle_alpha   90.00
_cell.angle_beta   90.00
_cell.angle_gamma   90.00
#
_symmetry.space_group_name_H-M   'P 1'
#
loop_
_entity.id
_entity.type
_entity.pdbx_description
1 polymer ?
#
loop_
_entity_poly.entity_id
_entity_poly.type
_entity_poly.pdbx_seq_one_letter_code
_entity_poly.pdbx_strand_id
1 'polypeptide(L)'
;MTVSAVDPIESASAPSTEQLVGKKLREIRVQKGYSLRNLSDRSGLNINTLSLIENGRTSPSVSTLQQLAVALGISISAFFESEPEKKRIVFTRADDRPEASFNTTRMQNLAKDLASNAVQPFVVTLLPGFGSGDRMIVHTGHEFVFCLTGTIHYRISGEDYFLAQGDSLVFESHLPHCWENQSDAPAQILLILLPADRSEELGGRHFLMEMGQEEEIMKIAVITDDEKTISQHFGRAPYYMVVTVEEGKISGHELRPKLGHNHFQGMHGEEGHEHEHGHDEESHQKHASMAEAISDCQIVICGGMGMGAYESMRRLNIKPVVTDMANIDEAVQAYLDGKLVDHTEKLH
;
A
#
# COMPACT_ATOMS: atom_id res chain seq x y z
N MET A 1 -59.88 11.96 -37.91
CA MET A 1 -59.40 12.08 -36.52
C MET A 1 -57.92 11.81 -36.54
N THR A 2 -57.16 12.81 -36.13
CA THR A 2 -55.70 12.97 -36.23
C THR A 2 -54.96 12.00 -35.29
N VAL A 3 -53.98 11.29 -35.83
CA VAL A 3 -52.98 10.57 -35.04
C VAL A 3 -52.01 11.62 -34.51
N SER A 4 -52.02 11.84 -33.19
CA SER A 4 -51.05 12.72 -32.53
C SER A 4 -49.70 12.02 -32.52
N ALA A 5 -48.71 12.63 -33.16
CA ALA A 5 -47.31 12.26 -33.00
C ALA A 5 -46.92 12.44 -31.53
N VAL A 6 -46.34 11.39 -30.94
CA VAL A 6 -45.63 11.49 -29.66
C VAL A 6 -44.23 11.94 -30.01
N ASP A 7 -43.83 13.10 -29.50
CA ASP A 7 -42.50 13.67 -29.70
C ASP A 7 -41.39 12.69 -29.27
N PRO A 8 -40.25 12.64 -29.98
CA PRO A 8 -39.13 11.82 -29.56
C PRO A 8 -38.56 12.38 -28.24
N ILE A 9 -38.49 11.54 -27.23
CA ILE A 9 -37.75 11.80 -26.00
C ILE A 9 -36.29 12.09 -26.40
N GLU A 10 -35.84 13.33 -26.17
CA GLU A 10 -34.44 13.73 -26.33
C GLU A 10 -33.55 12.72 -25.58
N SER A 11 -32.72 12.00 -26.34
CA SER A 11 -31.69 11.14 -25.78
C SER A 11 -30.68 12.01 -25.02
N ALA A 12 -30.62 11.87 -23.70
CA ALA A 12 -29.51 12.42 -22.93
C ALA A 12 -28.21 11.79 -23.43
N SER A 13 -27.44 12.55 -24.21
CA SER A 13 -26.12 12.15 -24.69
C SER A 13 -25.20 11.90 -23.50
N ALA A 14 -24.38 10.84 -23.57
CA ALA A 14 -23.34 10.58 -22.57
C ALA A 14 -22.53 11.87 -22.32
N PRO A 15 -22.15 12.15 -21.05
CA PRO A 15 -21.45 13.37 -20.72
C PRO A 15 -20.14 13.45 -21.51
N SER A 16 -19.86 14.62 -22.07
CA SER A 16 -18.64 14.82 -22.86
C SER A 16 -17.41 14.73 -21.95
N THR A 17 -16.24 14.41 -22.52
CA THR A 17 -14.98 14.32 -21.78
C THR A 17 -14.70 15.60 -20.97
N GLU A 18 -15.11 16.76 -21.48
CA GLU A 18 -14.99 18.05 -20.79
C GLU A 18 -15.86 18.13 -19.53
N GLN A 19 -17.08 17.59 -19.59
CA GLN A 19 -18.00 17.54 -18.45
C GLN A 19 -17.49 16.59 -17.35
N LEU A 20 -16.86 15.48 -17.76
CA LEU A 20 -16.24 14.53 -16.84
C LEU A 20 -15.03 15.15 -16.11
N VAL A 21 -14.14 15.83 -16.83
CA VAL A 21 -12.98 16.52 -16.26
C VAL A 21 -13.41 17.63 -15.29
N GLY A 22 -14.39 18.45 -15.67
CA GLY A 22 -14.92 19.51 -14.82
C GLY A 22 -15.52 18.98 -13.51
N LYS A 23 -16.29 17.89 -13.61
CA LYS A 23 -16.88 17.22 -12.44
C LYS A 23 -15.80 16.66 -11.51
N LYS A 24 -14.79 15.98 -12.07
CA LYS A 24 -13.68 15.40 -11.30
C LYS A 24 -12.84 16.47 -10.60
N LEU A 25 -12.58 17.60 -11.27
CA LEU A 25 -11.92 18.76 -10.66
C LEU A 25 -12.67 19.25 -9.42
N ARG A 26 -14.00 19.39 -9.52
CA ARG A 26 -14.84 19.83 -8.40
C ARG A 26 -14.81 18.84 -7.24
N GLU A 27 -14.90 17.54 -7.52
CA GLU A 27 -14.85 16.48 -6.52
C GLU A 27 -13.53 16.54 -5.71
N ILE A 28 -12.40 16.55 -6.41
CA ILE A 28 -11.07 16.59 -5.76
C ILE A 28 -10.90 17.89 -4.96
N ARG A 29 -11.34 19.04 -5.51
CA ARG A 29 -11.28 20.32 -4.80
C ARG A 29 -12.07 20.27 -3.49
N VAL A 30 -13.29 19.73 -3.52
CA VAL A 30 -14.14 19.61 -2.33
C VAL A 30 -13.56 18.63 -1.32
N GLN A 31 -13.02 17.50 -1.76
CA GLN A 31 -12.37 16.51 -0.90
C GLN A 31 -11.17 17.09 -0.16
N LYS A 32 -10.40 17.99 -0.81
CA LYS A 32 -9.30 18.73 -0.18
C LYS A 32 -9.75 19.94 0.65
N GLY A 33 -11.05 20.18 0.78
CA GLY A 33 -11.60 21.29 1.56
C GLY A 33 -11.36 22.67 0.96
N TYR A 34 -11.01 22.76 -0.33
CA TYR A 34 -10.70 24.03 -0.97
C TYR A 34 -11.96 24.72 -1.49
N SER A 35 -12.11 26.02 -1.21
CA SER A 35 -13.07 26.86 -1.93
C SER A 35 -12.55 27.17 -3.34
N LEU A 36 -13.44 27.58 -4.25
CA LEU A 36 -13.01 28.07 -5.58
C LEU A 36 -11.99 29.22 -5.48
N ARG A 37 -12.14 30.11 -4.48
CA ARG A 37 -11.17 31.17 -4.21
C ARG A 37 -9.83 30.59 -3.76
N ASN A 38 -9.84 29.63 -2.85
CA ASN A 38 -8.59 29.01 -2.38
C ASN A 38 -7.85 28.28 -3.51
N LEU A 39 -8.58 27.57 -4.38
CA LEU A 39 -7.98 26.94 -5.56
C LEU A 39 -7.48 27.98 -6.57
N SER A 40 -8.20 29.09 -6.73
CA SER A 40 -7.76 30.24 -7.56
C SER A 40 -6.43 30.79 -7.06
N ASP A 41 -6.30 31.02 -5.75
CA ASP A 41 -5.08 31.54 -5.13
C ASP A 41 -3.89 30.56 -5.29
N ARG A 42 -4.13 29.25 -5.15
CA ARG A 42 -3.09 28.21 -5.28
C ARG A 42 -2.66 27.96 -6.72
N SER A 43 -3.62 27.93 -7.64
CA SER A 43 -3.36 27.64 -9.05
C SER A 43 -2.91 28.87 -9.83
N GLY A 44 -3.22 30.08 -9.37
CA GLY A 44 -3.03 31.31 -10.14
C GLY A 44 -4.05 31.48 -11.27
N LEU A 45 -5.06 30.61 -11.36
CA LEU A 45 -6.14 30.71 -12.34
C LEU A 45 -7.25 31.62 -11.81
N ASN A 46 -7.91 32.35 -12.70
CA ASN A 46 -9.06 33.20 -12.33
C ASN A 46 -10.22 32.32 -11.81
N ILE A 47 -10.84 32.74 -10.69
CA ILE A 47 -11.99 32.06 -10.08
C ILE A 47 -13.15 31.80 -11.05
N ASN A 48 -13.38 32.71 -12.00
CA ASN A 48 -14.41 32.55 -13.04
C ASN A 48 -14.03 31.45 -14.02
N THR A 49 -12.75 31.34 -14.39
CA THR A 49 -12.24 30.25 -15.24
C THR A 49 -12.41 28.90 -14.55
N LEU A 50 -12.10 28.81 -13.25
CA LEU A 50 -12.33 27.59 -12.47
C LEU A 50 -13.79 27.20 -12.42
N SER A 51 -14.69 28.16 -12.21
CA SER A 51 -16.13 27.93 -12.23
C SER A 51 -16.63 27.45 -13.59
N LEU A 52 -16.12 28.03 -14.69
CA LEU A 52 -16.48 27.59 -16.04
C LEU A 52 -15.99 26.16 -16.32
N ILE A 53 -14.79 25.80 -15.87
CA ILE A 53 -14.25 24.44 -16.01
C ILE A 53 -15.09 23.45 -15.18
N GLU A 54 -15.34 23.72 -13.90
CA GLU A 54 -16.08 22.80 -13.01
C GLU A 54 -17.53 22.55 -13.47
N ASN A 55 -18.14 23.52 -14.14
CA ASN A 55 -19.48 23.40 -14.69
C ASN A 55 -19.51 22.87 -16.13
N GLY A 56 -18.37 22.43 -16.67
CA GLY A 56 -18.26 21.91 -18.04
C GLY A 56 -18.59 22.94 -19.13
N ARG A 57 -18.46 24.24 -18.82
CA ARG A 57 -18.74 25.36 -19.73
C ARG A 57 -17.54 25.75 -20.57
N THR A 58 -16.33 25.37 -20.16
CA THR A 58 -15.10 25.53 -20.95
C THR A 58 -14.19 24.33 -20.78
N SER A 59 -13.47 23.97 -21.83
CA SER A 59 -12.48 22.90 -21.77
C SER A 59 -11.13 23.48 -21.34
N PRO A 60 -10.50 22.98 -20.26
CA PRO A 60 -9.17 23.40 -19.87
C PRO A 60 -8.12 22.89 -20.86
N SER A 61 -7.09 23.69 -21.15
CA SER A 61 -5.91 23.19 -21.85
C SER A 61 -5.13 22.18 -20.99
N VAL A 62 -4.28 21.37 -21.62
CA VAL A 62 -3.35 20.47 -20.88
C VAL A 62 -2.49 21.26 -19.89
N SER A 63 -2.02 22.46 -20.26
CA SER A 63 -1.26 23.33 -19.35
C SER A 63 -2.09 23.78 -18.14
N THR A 64 -3.37 24.08 -18.34
CA THR A 64 -4.30 24.44 -17.25
C THR A 64 -4.53 23.24 -16.32
N LEU A 65 -4.70 22.04 -16.88
CA LEU A 65 -4.83 20.80 -16.09
C LEU A 65 -3.56 20.50 -15.31
N GLN A 66 -2.37 20.67 -15.90
CA GLN A 66 -1.10 20.49 -15.18
C GLN A 66 -0.98 21.46 -14.01
N GLN A 67 -1.32 22.73 -14.23
CA GLN A 67 -1.31 23.77 -13.19
C GLN A 67 -2.28 23.46 -12.05
N LEU A 68 -3.48 22.96 -12.39
CA LEU A 68 -4.47 22.49 -11.41
C LEU A 68 -3.99 21.26 -10.65
N ALA A 69 -3.37 20.29 -11.33
CA ALA A 69 -2.82 19.09 -10.73
C ALA A 69 -1.76 19.44 -9.67
N VAL A 70 -0.84 20.35 -10.01
CA VAL A 70 0.18 20.86 -9.08
C VAL A 70 -0.46 21.59 -7.90
N ALA A 71 -1.43 22.48 -8.15
CA ALA A 71 -2.12 23.22 -7.10
C ALA A 71 -2.93 22.33 -6.13
N LEU A 72 -3.42 21.20 -6.63
CA LEU A 72 -4.13 20.18 -5.85
C LEU A 72 -3.19 19.13 -5.25
N GLY A 73 -1.93 19.04 -5.68
CA GLY A 73 -0.99 18.00 -5.26
C GLY A 73 -1.45 16.60 -5.69
N ILE A 74 -1.81 16.44 -6.96
CA ILE A 74 -2.24 15.17 -7.58
C ILE A 74 -1.53 14.97 -8.92
N SER A 75 -1.57 13.76 -9.46
CA SER A 75 -1.21 13.52 -10.88
C SER A 75 -2.27 14.10 -11.83
N ILE A 76 -1.86 14.57 -13.00
CA ILE A 76 -2.78 15.02 -14.06
C ILE A 76 -3.73 13.89 -14.53
N SER A 77 -3.31 12.62 -14.42
CA SER A 77 -4.13 11.44 -14.75
C SER A 77 -5.41 11.36 -13.90
N ALA A 78 -5.38 11.85 -12.67
CA ALA A 78 -6.50 11.80 -11.73
C ALA A 78 -7.75 12.55 -12.24
N PHE A 79 -7.61 13.52 -13.15
CA PHE A 79 -8.75 14.19 -13.78
C PHE A 79 -9.51 13.31 -14.78
N PHE A 80 -8.87 12.24 -15.25
CA PHE A 80 -9.39 11.32 -16.26
C PHE A 80 -9.79 9.96 -15.66
N GLU A 81 -9.48 9.73 -14.37
CA GLU A 81 -9.93 8.57 -13.62
C GLU A 81 -11.44 8.64 -13.40
N SER A 82 -12.15 7.87 -14.23
CA SER A 82 -13.57 7.60 -14.03
C SER A 82 -13.71 6.63 -12.88
N GLU A 83 -14.43 7.00 -11.81
CA GLU A 83 -14.91 5.97 -10.89
C GLU A 83 -15.80 5.02 -11.70
N PRO A 84 -15.56 3.70 -11.68
CA PRO A 84 -16.41 2.76 -12.39
C PRO A 84 -17.85 2.94 -11.91
N GLU A 85 -18.81 2.92 -12.83
CA GLU A 85 -20.23 3.00 -12.49
C GLU A 85 -20.57 1.88 -11.50
N LYS A 86 -20.85 2.25 -10.26
CA LYS A 86 -21.23 1.34 -9.19
C LYS A 86 -22.58 0.69 -9.52
N LYS A 87 -22.56 -0.59 -9.94
CA LYS A 87 -23.75 -1.35 -10.36
C LYS A 87 -24.44 -1.98 -9.15
N ARG A 88 -25.78 -1.97 -9.12
CA ARG A 88 -26.55 -2.70 -8.08
C ARG A 88 -26.65 -4.21 -8.35
N ILE A 89 -26.48 -4.61 -9.61
CA ILE A 89 -26.50 -5.98 -10.07
C ILE A 89 -25.33 -6.14 -11.03
N VAL A 90 -24.48 -7.15 -10.78
CA VAL A 90 -23.37 -7.50 -11.66
C VAL A 90 -23.66 -8.88 -12.24
N PHE A 91 -23.66 -8.96 -13.57
CA PHE A 91 -23.69 -10.21 -14.31
C PHE A 91 -22.43 -10.29 -15.15
N THR A 92 -21.58 -11.26 -14.84
CA THR A 92 -20.28 -11.45 -15.51
C THR A 92 -20.22 -12.87 -16.04
N ARG A 93 -20.10 -13.02 -17.37
CA ARG A 93 -19.92 -14.33 -17.99
C ARG A 93 -18.56 -14.90 -17.59
N ALA A 94 -18.43 -16.23 -17.61
CA ALA A 94 -17.19 -16.89 -17.19
C ALA A 94 -15.95 -16.38 -17.95
N ASP A 95 -16.08 -16.20 -19.26
CA ASP A 95 -14.98 -15.75 -20.14
C ASP A 95 -14.69 -14.24 -20.03
N ASP A 96 -15.62 -13.48 -19.43
CA ASP A 96 -15.49 -12.02 -19.26
C ASP A 96 -15.05 -11.66 -17.83
N ARG A 97 -14.74 -12.65 -16.99
CA ARG A 97 -14.34 -12.41 -15.60
C ARG A 97 -13.01 -11.66 -15.58
N PRO A 98 -12.96 -10.50 -14.91
CA PRO A 98 -11.70 -9.85 -14.61
C PRO A 98 -10.82 -10.80 -13.82
N GLU A 99 -9.62 -11.02 -14.34
CA GLU A 99 -8.66 -11.96 -13.79
C GLU A 99 -7.42 -11.20 -13.37
N ALA A 100 -6.95 -11.50 -12.17
CA ALA A 100 -5.60 -11.19 -11.73
C ALA A 100 -4.85 -12.51 -11.63
N SER A 101 -3.72 -12.60 -12.33
CA SER A 101 -2.82 -13.74 -12.22
C SER A 101 -1.54 -13.27 -11.55
N PHE A 102 -1.18 -13.94 -10.46
CA PHE A 102 0.05 -13.70 -9.71
C PHE A 102 0.85 -14.99 -9.76
N ASN A 103 1.93 -15.00 -10.54
CA ASN A 103 2.75 -16.18 -10.84
C ASN A 103 1.91 -17.38 -11.33
N THR A 104 1.54 -18.24 -10.39
CA THR A 104 0.89 -19.54 -10.58
C THR A 104 -0.45 -19.64 -9.84
N THR A 105 -0.87 -18.54 -9.19
CA THR A 105 -2.19 -18.36 -8.62
C THR A 105 -3.02 -17.45 -9.51
N ARG A 106 -4.22 -17.91 -9.85
CA ARG A 106 -5.15 -17.18 -10.72
C ARG A 106 -6.42 -16.88 -9.96
N MET A 107 -6.78 -15.61 -9.86
CA MET A 107 -7.96 -15.12 -9.17
C MET A 107 -8.91 -14.41 -10.12
N GLN A 108 -10.14 -14.87 -10.18
CA GLN A 108 -11.19 -14.27 -11.01
C GLN A 108 -12.20 -13.57 -10.10
N ASN A 109 -12.38 -12.26 -10.28
CA ASN A 109 -13.37 -11.49 -9.53
C ASN A 109 -14.77 -11.71 -10.12
N LEU A 110 -15.69 -12.22 -9.29
CA LEU A 110 -17.04 -12.56 -9.71
C LEU A 110 -18.04 -11.40 -9.60
N ALA A 111 -17.67 -10.29 -8.97
CA ALA A 111 -18.56 -9.15 -8.73
C ALA A 111 -17.89 -7.78 -8.95
N LYS A 112 -16.93 -7.68 -9.88
CA LYS A 112 -16.30 -6.39 -10.24
C LYS A 112 -17.39 -5.37 -10.62
N ASP A 113 -17.24 -4.15 -10.12
CA ASP A 113 -18.18 -3.02 -10.24
C ASP A 113 -19.43 -3.08 -9.33
N LEU A 114 -19.57 -4.07 -8.44
CA LEU A 114 -20.69 -4.09 -7.51
C LEU A 114 -20.61 -2.87 -6.58
N ALA A 115 -21.71 -2.11 -6.50
CA ALA A 115 -21.77 -0.84 -5.80
C ALA A 115 -21.43 -0.91 -4.30
N SER A 116 -21.59 -2.09 -3.71
CA SER A 116 -21.32 -2.36 -2.30
C SER A 116 -20.25 -3.45 -2.23
N ASN A 117 -19.11 -3.17 -1.62
CA ASN A 117 -18.09 -4.18 -1.32
C ASN A 117 -18.47 -5.06 -0.11
N ALA A 118 -19.77 -5.22 0.17
CA ALA A 118 -20.27 -6.01 1.29
C ALA A 118 -20.02 -7.51 1.08
N VAL A 119 -19.82 -7.94 -0.16
CA VAL A 119 -19.46 -9.29 -0.55
C VAL A 119 -18.43 -9.17 -1.66
N GLN A 120 -17.30 -9.86 -1.51
CA GLN A 120 -16.24 -9.92 -2.51
C GLN A 120 -15.99 -11.39 -2.88
N PRO A 121 -16.67 -11.89 -3.93
CA PRO A 121 -16.58 -13.28 -4.36
C PRO A 121 -15.52 -13.46 -5.45
N PHE A 122 -14.74 -14.53 -5.33
CA PHE A 122 -13.64 -14.86 -6.22
C PHE A 122 -13.59 -16.36 -6.51
N VAL A 123 -13.18 -16.72 -7.73
CA VAL A 123 -12.67 -18.08 -8.00
C VAL A 123 -11.16 -18.01 -7.95
N VAL A 124 -10.54 -18.80 -7.09
CA VAL A 124 -9.07 -18.91 -6.98
C VAL A 124 -8.66 -20.28 -7.53
N THR A 125 -7.73 -20.29 -8.48
CA THR A 125 -7.11 -21.49 -9.04
C THR A 125 -5.65 -21.52 -8.62
N LEU A 126 -5.20 -22.64 -8.07
CA LEU A 126 -3.89 -22.82 -7.47
C LEU A 126 -3.15 -23.98 -8.12
N LEU A 127 -1.95 -23.74 -8.63
CA LEU A 127 -1.05 -24.81 -9.03
C LEU A 127 -0.41 -25.50 -7.81
N PRO A 128 0.10 -26.74 -7.97
CA PRO A 128 0.85 -27.46 -6.93
C PRO A 128 1.96 -26.61 -6.29
N GLY A 129 2.02 -26.60 -4.96
CA GLY A 129 3.04 -25.91 -4.18
C GLY A 129 2.82 -24.41 -3.98
N PHE A 130 1.69 -23.86 -4.43
CA PHE A 130 1.40 -22.43 -4.32
C PHE A 130 0.23 -22.12 -3.40
N GLY A 131 0.24 -20.92 -2.84
CA GLY A 131 -0.68 -20.50 -1.79
C GLY A 131 -0.77 -18.98 -1.66
N SER A 132 -1.18 -18.53 -0.47
CA SER A 132 -1.20 -17.13 -0.07
C SER A 132 0.18 -16.54 0.27
N GLY A 133 1.25 -17.32 0.08
CA GLY A 133 2.62 -16.98 0.48
C GLY A 133 2.93 -17.29 1.96
N ASP A 134 4.14 -16.92 2.40
CA ASP A 134 4.70 -17.27 3.71
C ASP A 134 4.15 -16.43 4.88
N ARG A 135 3.34 -15.40 4.60
CA ARG A 135 2.80 -14.51 5.61
C ARG A 135 1.38 -14.89 5.99
N MET A 136 1.09 -14.79 7.28
CA MET A 136 -0.28 -14.93 7.78
C MET A 136 -1.10 -13.70 7.38
N ILE A 137 -2.26 -13.95 6.78
CA ILE A 137 -3.27 -12.96 6.46
C ILE A 137 -4.10 -12.68 7.72
N VAL A 138 -4.39 -11.40 7.96
CA VAL A 138 -5.33 -10.93 8.98
C VAL A 138 -6.16 -9.80 8.38
N HIS A 139 -7.48 -9.88 8.47
CA HIS A 139 -8.36 -8.78 8.07
C HIS A 139 -9.70 -8.79 8.83
N THR A 140 -10.50 -7.74 8.66
CA THR A 140 -11.80 -7.67 9.35
C THR A 140 -12.85 -8.50 8.62
N GLY A 141 -13.88 -8.91 9.36
CA GLY A 141 -15.06 -9.58 8.80
C GLY A 141 -14.99 -11.10 8.85
N HIS A 142 -15.56 -11.74 7.84
CA HIS A 142 -15.61 -13.20 7.70
C HIS A 142 -15.13 -13.63 6.33
N GLU A 143 -14.56 -14.82 6.28
CA GLU A 143 -14.19 -15.50 5.05
C GLU A 143 -14.98 -16.79 4.94
N PHE A 144 -15.54 -17.04 3.76
CA PHE A 144 -16.14 -18.30 3.39
C PHE A 144 -15.40 -18.90 2.21
N VAL A 145 -15.03 -20.17 2.34
CA VAL A 145 -14.27 -20.92 1.35
C VAL A 145 -15.06 -22.18 1.00
N PHE A 146 -15.15 -22.50 -0.29
CA PHE A 146 -15.73 -23.74 -0.76
C PHE A 146 -14.81 -24.38 -1.81
N CYS A 147 -14.40 -25.63 -1.59
CA CYS A 147 -13.53 -26.33 -2.53
C CYS A 147 -14.32 -26.85 -3.73
N LEU A 148 -14.04 -26.29 -4.91
CA LEU A 148 -14.70 -26.66 -6.15
C LEU A 148 -14.08 -27.93 -6.75
N THR A 149 -12.75 -28.02 -6.75
CA THR A 149 -11.98 -29.16 -7.27
C THR A 149 -10.63 -29.27 -6.56
N GLY A 150 -10.09 -30.48 -6.43
CA GLY A 150 -8.76 -30.72 -5.85
C GLY A 150 -8.79 -30.72 -4.32
N THR A 151 -7.69 -30.30 -3.71
CA THR A 151 -7.54 -30.23 -2.25
C THR A 151 -6.74 -28.98 -1.88
N ILE A 152 -7.20 -28.24 -0.88
CA ILE A 152 -6.50 -27.05 -0.36
C ILE A 152 -6.28 -27.20 1.14
N HIS A 153 -5.08 -26.85 1.57
CA HIS A 153 -4.70 -26.77 2.96
C HIS A 153 -4.85 -25.33 3.46
N TYR A 154 -5.61 -25.14 4.54
CA TYR A 154 -5.73 -23.89 5.28
C TYR A 154 -5.11 -24.05 6.65
N ARG A 155 -4.30 -23.09 7.08
CA ARG A 155 -3.84 -22.99 8.46
C ARG A 155 -4.45 -21.75 9.10
N ILE A 156 -5.21 -21.91 10.18
CA ILE A 156 -5.93 -20.83 10.86
C ILE A 156 -5.63 -20.90 12.35
N SER A 157 -5.09 -19.82 12.93
CA SER A 157 -4.73 -19.76 14.35
C SER A 157 -3.89 -20.95 14.85
N GLY A 158 -3.04 -21.49 13.97
CA GLY A 158 -2.17 -22.64 14.27
C GLY A 158 -2.82 -24.02 14.10
N GLU A 159 -4.08 -24.09 13.69
CA GLU A 159 -4.75 -25.35 13.35
C GLU A 159 -4.79 -25.56 11.84
N ASP A 160 -4.58 -26.80 11.40
CA ASP A 160 -4.54 -27.20 9.98
C ASP A 160 -5.89 -27.80 9.55
N TYR A 161 -6.42 -27.34 8.41
CA TYR A 161 -7.69 -27.73 7.81
C TYR A 161 -7.46 -28.13 6.35
N PHE A 162 -7.75 -29.39 6.01
CA PHE A 162 -7.60 -29.91 4.64
C PHE A 162 -8.98 -30.02 3.99
N LEU A 163 -9.26 -29.13 3.04
CA LEU A 163 -10.52 -29.12 2.31
C LEU A 163 -10.40 -29.98 1.06
N ALA A 164 -11.23 -31.01 0.96
CA ALA A 164 -11.43 -31.76 -0.28
C ALA A 164 -12.60 -31.18 -1.09
N GLN A 165 -12.74 -31.63 -2.33
CA GLN A 165 -13.84 -31.21 -3.19
C GLN A 165 -15.21 -31.36 -2.51
N GLY A 166 -15.97 -30.26 -2.46
CA GLY A 166 -17.29 -30.19 -1.82
C GLY A 166 -17.26 -29.72 -0.36
N ASP A 167 -16.09 -29.66 0.26
CA ASP A 167 -15.93 -29.14 1.62
C ASP A 167 -15.98 -27.62 1.64
N SER A 168 -16.36 -27.08 2.80
CA SER A 168 -16.44 -25.64 3.05
C SER A 168 -15.84 -25.26 4.39
N LEU A 169 -15.30 -24.07 4.48
CA LEU A 169 -14.80 -23.48 5.71
C LEU A 169 -15.34 -22.05 5.86
N VAL A 170 -15.72 -21.67 7.08
CA VAL A 170 -16.12 -20.30 7.42
C VAL A 170 -15.51 -19.92 8.75
N PHE A 171 -14.92 -18.73 8.83
CA PHE A 171 -14.23 -18.28 10.03
C PHE A 171 -14.20 -16.75 10.14
N GLU A 172 -13.87 -16.26 11.33
CA GLU A 172 -13.65 -14.84 11.61
C GLU A 172 -12.27 -14.44 11.11
N SER A 173 -12.20 -13.50 10.17
CA SER A 173 -10.97 -13.23 9.42
C SER A 173 -9.87 -12.50 10.20
N HIS A 174 -10.15 -12.08 11.44
CA HIS A 174 -9.12 -11.52 12.33
C HIS A 174 -8.21 -12.62 12.90
N LEU A 175 -8.64 -13.88 12.79
CA LEU A 175 -7.80 -15.04 13.08
C LEU A 175 -6.69 -15.11 12.01
N PRO A 176 -5.40 -15.15 12.38
CA PRO A 176 -4.32 -15.28 11.43
C PRO A 176 -4.48 -16.55 10.60
N HIS A 177 -4.51 -16.42 9.27
CA HIS A 177 -4.70 -17.55 8.37
C HIS A 177 -3.78 -17.51 7.15
N CYS A 178 -3.47 -18.67 6.58
CA CYS A 178 -2.86 -18.82 5.27
C CYS A 178 -3.41 -20.07 4.58
N TRP A 179 -3.21 -20.18 3.28
CA TRP A 179 -3.66 -21.33 2.51
C TRP A 179 -2.68 -21.69 1.41
N GLU A 180 -2.63 -22.97 1.06
CA GLU A 180 -1.72 -23.50 0.04
C GLU A 180 -2.27 -24.79 -0.59
N ASN A 181 -1.87 -25.03 -1.83
CA ASN A 181 -2.09 -26.30 -2.50
C ASN A 181 -0.88 -27.21 -2.28
N GLN A 182 -0.93 -28.07 -1.26
CA GLN A 182 0.11 -29.08 -1.00
C GLN A 182 0.01 -30.33 -1.89
N SER A 183 -0.98 -30.40 -2.78
CA SER A 183 -1.17 -31.56 -3.67
C SER A 183 -0.34 -31.44 -4.96
N ASP A 184 -0.30 -32.52 -5.74
CA ASP A 184 0.37 -32.60 -7.04
C ASP A 184 -0.52 -32.22 -8.23
N ALA A 185 -1.78 -31.85 -7.98
CA ALA A 185 -2.75 -31.42 -8.98
C ALA A 185 -3.25 -29.99 -8.72
N PRO A 186 -3.67 -29.25 -9.75
CA PRO A 186 -4.31 -27.96 -9.56
C PRO A 186 -5.60 -28.07 -8.73
N ALA A 187 -5.83 -27.07 -7.88
CA ALA A 187 -7.02 -26.98 -7.05
C ALA A 187 -7.76 -25.66 -7.31
N GLN A 188 -9.07 -25.66 -7.06
CA GLN A 188 -9.91 -24.49 -7.27
C GLN A 188 -10.87 -24.30 -6.11
N ILE A 189 -10.99 -23.07 -5.64
CA ILE A 189 -11.90 -22.68 -4.55
C ILE A 189 -12.79 -21.51 -4.97
N LEU A 190 -14.00 -21.47 -4.43
CA LEU A 190 -14.81 -20.27 -4.33
C LEU A 190 -14.48 -19.60 -3.00
N LEU A 191 -13.93 -18.40 -3.07
CA LEU A 191 -13.58 -17.56 -1.93
C LEU A 191 -14.57 -16.40 -1.85
N ILE A 192 -15.19 -16.20 -0.69
CA ILE A 192 -16.10 -15.08 -0.44
C ILE A 192 -15.64 -14.32 0.80
N LEU A 193 -15.27 -13.06 0.60
CA LEU A 193 -14.88 -12.16 1.68
C LEU A 193 -16.06 -11.26 2.05
N LEU A 194 -16.37 -11.19 3.34
CA LEU A 194 -17.39 -10.33 3.91
C LEU A 194 -16.72 -9.34 4.87
N PRO A 195 -16.22 -8.18 4.39
CA PRO A 195 -15.55 -7.22 5.26
C PRO A 195 -16.49 -6.64 6.32
N ALA A 196 -15.95 -6.25 7.47
CA ALA A 196 -16.72 -5.51 8.47
C ALA A 196 -17.01 -4.07 8.01
N ASP A 197 -16.07 -3.44 7.29
CA ASP A 197 -16.21 -2.13 6.66
C ASP A 197 -16.32 -2.27 5.12
N ARG A 198 -17.43 -1.79 4.57
CA ARG A 198 -17.76 -1.89 3.14
C ARG A 198 -16.93 -0.99 2.24
N SER A 199 -16.01 -0.19 2.80
CA SER A 199 -15.00 0.54 2.05
C SER A 199 -13.71 -0.26 1.88
N GLU A 200 -13.51 -1.37 2.60
CA GLU A 200 -12.31 -2.22 2.45
C GLU A 200 -12.36 -3.05 1.16
N GLU A 201 -11.26 -3.05 0.40
CA GLU A 201 -11.01 -3.97 -0.70
C GLU A 201 -10.08 -5.10 -0.22
N LEU A 202 -10.68 -6.18 0.29
CA LEU A 202 -9.95 -7.28 0.93
C LEU A 202 -9.33 -8.25 -0.08
N GLY A 203 -9.82 -8.27 -1.32
CA GLY A 203 -9.18 -9.00 -2.42
C GLY A 203 -7.71 -8.60 -2.58
N GLY A 204 -7.40 -7.33 -2.30
CA GLY A 204 -6.06 -6.84 -2.11
C GLY A 204 -5.33 -7.62 -1.02
N ARG A 205 -5.74 -7.63 0.25
CA ARG A 205 -4.98 -8.24 1.37
C ARG A 205 -4.70 -9.75 1.24
N HIS A 206 -5.52 -10.50 0.51
CA HIS A 206 -5.26 -11.92 0.22
C HIS A 206 -4.14 -12.14 -0.81
N PHE A 207 -3.75 -11.06 -1.51
CA PHE A 207 -2.79 -11.05 -2.62
C PHE A 207 -1.72 -9.94 -2.52
N LEU A 208 -1.91 -8.90 -1.70
CA LEU A 208 -1.02 -7.74 -1.49
C LEU A 208 0.26 -8.14 -0.76
N MET A 209 0.35 -9.39 -0.33
CA MET A 209 1.58 -9.95 0.20
C MET A 209 2.43 -10.68 -0.87
N GLU A 210 1.94 -10.81 -2.11
CA GLU A 210 2.74 -11.05 -3.32
C GLU A 210 2.68 -9.91 -4.35
N MET A 211 1.88 -8.85 -4.15
CA MET A 211 2.02 -7.57 -4.87
C MET A 211 3.24 -6.75 -4.40
N GLY A 212 4.34 -7.44 -4.10
CA GLY A 212 5.69 -6.86 -4.02
C GLY A 212 6.47 -7.03 -5.33
N GLN A 213 5.79 -7.38 -6.43
CA GLN A 213 6.37 -7.34 -7.78
C GLN A 213 5.60 -6.34 -8.67
N GLU A 214 5.23 -5.18 -8.13
CA GLU A 214 5.49 -3.98 -8.92
C GLU A 214 7.01 -3.85 -8.93
N GLU A 215 7.65 -4.19 -10.06
CA GLU A 215 9.05 -3.90 -10.40
C GLU A 215 9.92 -3.68 -9.15
N GLU A 216 10.38 -4.74 -8.46
CA GLU A 216 10.90 -4.72 -7.07
C GLU A 216 11.78 -3.49 -6.75
N ILE A 217 11.14 -2.36 -6.39
CA ILE A 217 11.80 -1.17 -5.88
C ILE A 217 11.86 -1.37 -4.37
N MET A 218 12.97 -1.93 -3.90
CA MET A 218 13.30 -2.00 -2.49
C MET A 218 14.09 -0.75 -2.09
N LYS A 219 13.77 -0.15 -0.95
CA LYS A 219 14.53 0.95 -0.36
C LYS A 219 15.16 0.51 0.95
N ILE A 220 16.49 0.61 1.02
CA ILE A 220 17.28 0.26 2.18
C ILE A 220 17.88 1.54 2.75
N ALA A 221 17.52 1.88 3.99
CA ALA A 221 18.16 2.98 4.69
C ALA A 221 19.48 2.53 5.30
N VAL A 222 20.56 3.28 5.11
CA VAL A 222 21.86 3.01 5.72
C VAL A 222 22.30 4.22 6.52
N ILE A 223 22.64 4.03 7.78
CA ILE A 223 23.08 5.13 8.63
C ILE A 223 24.47 5.58 8.23
N THR A 224 24.67 6.88 8.01
CA THR A 224 25.98 7.41 7.60
C THR A 224 26.27 8.80 8.17
N ASP A 225 27.56 9.08 8.36
CA ASP A 225 28.08 10.41 8.70
C ASP A 225 28.63 11.15 7.46
N ASP A 226 29.02 10.41 6.41
CA ASP A 226 29.85 10.90 5.29
C ASP A 226 29.38 10.45 3.90
N GLU A 227 28.17 9.88 3.81
CA GLU A 227 27.54 9.38 2.59
C GLU A 227 28.20 8.13 2.00
N LYS A 228 29.30 7.66 2.57
CA LYS A 228 30.12 6.58 2.01
C LYS A 228 30.24 5.37 2.92
N THR A 229 30.26 5.61 4.22
CA THR A 229 30.50 4.60 5.23
C THR A 229 29.33 4.44 6.19
N ILE A 230 29.19 3.22 6.71
CA ILE A 230 28.15 2.88 7.68
C ILE A 230 28.57 3.39 9.06
N SER A 231 27.74 4.24 9.64
CA SER A 231 27.99 4.78 10.98
C SER A 231 27.79 3.72 12.06
N GLN A 232 28.65 3.76 13.07
CA GLN A 232 28.57 2.92 14.26
C GLN A 232 27.55 3.44 15.30
N HIS A 233 26.93 4.59 15.04
CA HIS A 233 26.09 5.28 16.03
C HIS A 233 24.74 5.70 15.46
N PHE A 234 23.76 4.78 15.45
CA PHE A 234 22.40 5.05 14.96
C PHE A 234 21.81 6.37 15.46
N GLY A 235 21.94 6.67 16.76
CA GLY A 235 21.33 7.84 17.38
C GLY A 235 21.99 9.19 17.04
N ARG A 236 23.30 9.20 16.72
CA ARG A 236 24.09 10.43 16.54
C ARG A 236 24.32 10.79 15.08
N ALA A 237 24.35 9.78 14.20
CA ALA A 237 24.57 9.99 12.79
C ALA A 237 23.50 10.93 12.20
N PRO A 238 23.90 11.93 11.42
CA PRO A 238 23.01 12.97 10.92
C PRO A 238 22.19 12.55 9.70
N TYR A 239 22.53 11.44 9.02
CA TYR A 239 21.91 11.10 7.75
C TYR A 239 21.51 9.63 7.62
N TYR A 240 20.47 9.42 6.83
CA TYR A 240 20.18 8.16 6.16
C TYR A 240 20.63 8.25 4.70
N MET A 241 21.46 7.32 4.26
CA MET A 241 21.62 7.04 2.84
C MET A 241 20.56 6.03 2.44
N VAL A 242 19.55 6.47 1.71
CA VAL A 242 18.50 5.59 1.18
C VAL A 242 18.95 5.05 -0.16
N VAL A 243 19.18 3.73 -0.22
CA VAL A 243 19.58 3.02 -1.43
C VAL A 243 18.35 2.38 -2.04
N THR A 244 18.05 2.78 -3.27
CA THR A 244 16.99 2.18 -4.09
C THR A 244 17.57 0.99 -4.84
N VAL A 245 16.89 -0.14 -4.78
CA VAL A 245 17.24 -1.40 -5.43
C VAL A 245 16.09 -1.75 -6.36
N GLU A 246 16.39 -1.99 -7.64
CA GLU A 246 15.46 -2.43 -8.68
C GLU A 246 15.97 -3.75 -9.27
N GLU A 247 15.11 -4.77 -9.36
CA GLU A 247 15.49 -6.10 -9.91
C GLU A 247 16.75 -6.71 -9.23
N GLY A 248 16.90 -6.50 -7.91
CA GLY A 248 18.05 -6.97 -7.14
C GLY A 248 19.36 -6.22 -7.40
N LYS A 249 19.32 -5.06 -8.06
CA LYS A 249 20.49 -4.20 -8.31
C LYS A 249 20.26 -2.80 -7.76
N ILE A 250 21.31 -2.18 -7.23
CA ILE A 250 21.26 -0.79 -6.78
C ILE A 250 20.97 0.12 -7.99
N SER A 251 19.85 0.84 -7.96
CA SER A 251 19.41 1.78 -9.01
C SER A 251 19.64 3.24 -8.64
N GLY A 252 19.78 3.58 -7.35
CA GLY A 252 20.06 4.94 -6.93
C GLY A 252 20.32 5.13 -5.43
N HIS A 253 20.74 6.35 -5.09
CA HIS A 253 21.06 6.79 -3.73
C HIS A 253 20.39 8.13 -3.45
N GLU A 254 19.76 8.25 -2.29
CA GLU A 254 19.10 9.46 -1.82
C GLU A 254 19.54 9.75 -0.39
N LEU A 255 20.21 10.89 -0.16
CA LEU A 255 20.58 11.31 1.19
C LEU A 255 19.40 12.00 1.86
N ARG A 256 18.97 11.48 3.01
CA ARG A 256 17.90 12.07 3.83
C ARG A 256 18.41 12.51 5.20
N PRO A 257 18.00 13.69 5.69
CA PRO A 257 18.36 14.14 7.02
C PRO A 257 17.69 13.26 8.07
N LYS A 258 18.45 12.89 9.09
CA LYS A 258 17.96 12.16 10.26
C LYS A 258 17.81 13.12 11.42
N LEU A 259 16.64 13.12 12.06
CA LEU A 259 16.47 13.76 13.36
C LEU A 259 17.34 12.99 14.36
N GLY A 260 18.41 13.60 14.86
CA GLY A 260 19.33 12.99 15.84
C GLY A 260 18.93 13.31 17.29
N HIS A 261 19.51 12.62 18.27
CA HIS A 261 19.26 12.93 19.69
C HIS A 261 19.60 14.39 20.06
N ASN A 262 20.54 15.03 19.36
CA ASN A 262 20.90 16.43 19.58
C ASN A 262 19.77 17.42 19.24
N HIS A 263 18.84 17.06 18.35
CA HIS A 263 17.65 17.89 18.08
C HIS A 263 16.62 17.83 19.21
N PHE A 264 16.65 16.77 20.04
CA PHE A 264 15.75 16.60 21.19
C PHE A 264 16.33 17.16 22.49
N GLN A 265 17.61 17.55 22.55
CA GLN A 265 18.22 18.18 23.72
C GLN A 265 17.65 19.58 24.04
N GLY A 266 17.01 20.25 23.07
CA GLY A 266 16.42 21.58 23.26
C GLY A 266 15.04 21.62 23.94
N MET A 267 14.41 20.47 24.23
CA MET A 267 13.08 20.40 24.85
C MET A 267 13.08 20.06 26.35
N HIS A 268 14.24 19.86 26.96
CA HIS A 268 14.33 19.64 28.41
C HIS A 268 14.72 20.95 29.10
N GLY A 269 13.74 21.56 29.76
CA GLY A 269 13.99 22.45 30.89
C GLY A 269 14.73 21.68 31.99
N GLU A 270 15.58 22.40 32.71
CA GLU A 270 16.36 21.93 33.86
C GLU A 270 15.55 21.01 34.77
N GLU A 271 16.05 19.79 34.99
CA GLU A 271 16.08 19.14 36.30
C GLU A 271 16.94 17.88 36.18
N GLY A 272 18.03 17.84 36.94
CA GLY A 272 18.91 16.68 37.00
C GLY A 272 18.28 15.57 37.82
N HIS A 273 18.46 14.32 37.41
CA HIS A 273 18.75 13.18 38.27
C HIS A 273 19.16 11.98 37.41
N GLU A 274 20.19 11.28 37.87
CA GLU A 274 20.68 10.00 37.35
C GLU A 274 19.56 8.95 37.38
N HIS A 275 19.15 8.40 36.23
CA HIS A 275 18.45 7.11 36.17
C HIS A 275 18.77 6.35 34.87
N GLU A 276 18.99 5.05 35.06
CA GLU A 276 19.34 4.02 34.08
C GLU A 276 18.24 3.76 33.02
N HIS A 277 18.70 3.52 31.79
CA HIS A 277 18.13 2.71 30.71
C HIS A 277 16.59 2.57 30.56
N GLY A 278 16.01 3.39 29.67
CA GLY A 278 15.62 2.87 28.34
C GLY A 278 14.34 2.03 28.20
N HIS A 279 13.22 2.40 28.84
CA HIS A 279 11.90 1.81 28.53
C HIS A 279 10.71 2.80 28.63
N ASP A 280 10.95 4.09 28.44
CA ASP A 280 9.89 5.10 28.57
C ASP A 280 9.17 5.38 27.22
N GLU A 281 7.86 5.62 27.25
CA GLU A 281 7.04 6.02 26.08
C GLU A 281 7.64 7.20 25.31
N GLU A 282 8.35 8.10 26.01
CA GLU A 282 9.03 9.25 25.43
C GLU A 282 10.22 8.85 24.54
N SER A 283 10.93 7.78 24.90
CA SER A 283 12.01 7.20 24.07
C SER A 283 11.43 6.56 22.80
N HIS A 284 10.27 5.92 22.90
CA HIS A 284 9.58 5.37 21.74
C HIS A 284 9.09 6.45 20.77
N GLN A 285 8.53 7.56 21.28
CA GLN A 285 8.14 8.70 20.44
C GLN A 285 9.35 9.30 19.70
N LYS A 286 10.49 9.46 20.39
CA LYS A 286 11.75 9.94 19.77
C LYS A 286 12.15 9.06 18.59
N HIS A 287 12.16 7.74 18.73
CA HIS A 287 12.50 6.82 17.63
C HIS A 287 11.47 6.79 16.50
N ALA A 288 10.18 6.95 16.81
CA ALA A 288 9.14 7.07 15.79
C ALA A 288 9.34 8.31 14.90
N SER A 289 9.68 9.46 15.51
CA SER A 289 10.03 10.67 14.75
C SER A 289 11.33 10.52 13.95
N MET A 290 12.30 9.74 14.43
CA MET A 290 13.52 9.43 13.65
C MET A 290 13.22 8.60 12.40
N ALA A 291 12.28 7.66 12.52
CA ALA A 291 11.92 6.73 11.45
C ALA A 291 11.00 7.34 10.38
N GLU A 292 10.36 8.49 10.63
CA GLU A 292 9.45 9.15 9.68
C GLU A 292 10.13 9.38 8.31
N ALA A 293 11.39 9.81 8.33
CA ALA A 293 12.19 10.07 7.13
C ALA A 293 12.52 8.82 6.30
N ILE A 294 12.32 7.62 6.86
CA ILE A 294 12.58 6.32 6.21
C ILE A 294 11.37 5.38 6.30
N SER A 295 10.17 5.95 6.45
CA SER A 295 8.91 5.18 6.57
C SER A 295 8.56 4.39 5.31
N ASP A 296 9.15 4.72 4.16
CA ASP A 296 9.07 4.02 2.88
C ASP A 296 10.19 2.97 2.68
N CYS A 297 11.11 2.81 3.64
CA CYS A 297 12.18 1.82 3.57
C CYS A 297 11.78 0.51 4.27
N GLN A 298 12.16 -0.63 3.69
CA GLN A 298 11.89 -1.94 4.30
C GLN A 298 12.94 -2.35 5.33
N ILE A 299 14.17 -1.84 5.19
CA ILE A 299 15.34 -2.22 6.01
C ILE A 299 16.09 -0.97 6.45
N VAL A 300 16.69 -1.02 7.65
CA VAL A 300 17.68 -0.06 8.11
C VAL A 300 18.98 -0.76 8.54
N ILE A 301 20.12 -0.37 7.97
CA ILE A 301 21.45 -0.93 8.24
C ILE A 301 22.28 0.07 9.04
N CYS A 302 22.93 -0.39 10.11
CA CYS A 302 23.84 0.41 10.92
C CYS A 302 24.99 -0.43 11.49
N GLY A 303 26.06 0.23 11.94
CA GLY A 303 27.16 -0.45 12.65
C GLY A 303 26.89 -0.67 14.14
N GLY A 304 26.02 0.15 14.72
CA GLY A 304 25.64 0.04 16.12
C GLY A 304 24.31 0.74 16.42
N MET A 305 23.48 0.07 17.22
CA MET A 305 22.13 0.49 17.58
C MET A 305 21.82 0.06 19.00
N GLY A 306 21.05 0.86 19.74
CA GLY A 306 20.58 0.46 21.07
C GLY A 306 19.33 -0.40 20.99
N MET A 307 19.06 -1.23 22.02
CA MET A 307 17.90 -2.15 22.03
C MET A 307 16.56 -1.44 21.81
N GLY A 308 16.34 -0.29 22.44
CA GLY A 308 15.10 0.48 22.29
C GLY A 308 14.87 1.00 20.87
N ALA A 309 15.94 1.38 20.16
CA ALA A 309 15.86 1.79 18.76
C ALA A 309 15.57 0.57 17.85
N TYR A 310 16.24 -0.56 18.11
CA TYR A 310 16.04 -1.81 17.38
C TYR A 310 14.58 -2.30 17.45
N GLU A 311 14.00 -2.34 18.65
CA GLU A 311 12.59 -2.69 18.83
C GLU A 311 11.64 -1.68 18.18
N SER A 312 11.96 -0.39 18.27
CA SER A 312 11.13 0.67 17.67
C SER A 312 11.05 0.55 16.15
N MET A 313 12.17 0.26 15.48
CA MET A 313 12.18 0.01 14.02
C MET A 313 11.30 -1.20 13.65
N ARG A 314 11.41 -2.30 14.41
CA ARG A 314 10.59 -3.51 14.18
C ARG A 314 9.09 -3.23 14.34
N ARG A 315 8.68 -2.42 15.33
CA ARG A 315 7.27 -2.03 15.53
C ARG A 315 6.74 -1.15 14.39
N LEU A 316 7.62 -0.47 13.66
CA LEU A 316 7.30 0.34 12.49
C LEU A 316 7.42 -0.44 11.16
N ASN A 317 7.55 -1.77 11.23
CA ASN A 317 7.75 -2.65 10.08
C ASN A 317 9.02 -2.36 9.26
N ILE A 318 10.02 -1.69 9.85
CA ILE A 318 11.35 -1.51 9.27
C ILE A 318 12.29 -2.54 9.91
N LYS A 319 12.91 -3.42 9.12
CA LYS A 319 13.83 -4.43 9.64
C LYS A 319 15.20 -3.80 9.98
N PRO A 320 15.61 -3.70 11.25
CA PRO A 320 16.96 -3.27 11.59
C PRO A 320 17.97 -4.40 11.33
N VAL A 321 19.17 -4.03 10.88
CA VAL A 321 20.32 -4.92 10.73
C VAL A 321 21.57 -4.21 11.26
N VAL A 322 22.26 -4.84 12.20
CA VAL A 322 23.53 -4.37 12.75
C VAL A 322 24.68 -5.14 12.09
N THR A 323 25.61 -4.44 11.43
CA THR A 323 26.70 -5.07 10.65
C THR A 323 28.07 -4.49 10.93
N ASP A 324 29.12 -5.30 10.78
CA ASP A 324 30.52 -4.86 10.83
C ASP A 324 31.05 -4.32 9.50
N MET A 325 30.25 -4.39 8.44
CA MET A 325 30.62 -3.87 7.15
C MET A 325 30.69 -2.35 7.18
N ALA A 326 31.78 -1.79 6.65
CA ALA A 326 31.99 -0.35 6.65
C ALA A 326 31.46 0.33 5.39
N ASN A 327 31.42 -0.36 4.24
CA ASN A 327 30.99 0.20 2.97
C ASN A 327 29.48 -0.01 2.77
N ILE A 328 28.78 1.06 2.35
CA ILE A 328 27.32 1.07 2.16
C ILE A 328 26.89 0.10 1.06
N ASP A 329 27.46 0.20 -0.14
CA ASP A 329 27.05 -0.60 -1.30
C ASP A 329 27.39 -2.08 -1.12
N GLU A 330 28.55 -2.38 -0.52
CA GLU A 330 28.92 -3.77 -0.22
C GLU A 330 27.96 -4.40 0.80
N ALA A 331 27.54 -3.64 1.82
CA ALA A 331 26.59 -4.15 2.82
C ALA A 331 25.20 -4.35 2.22
N VAL A 332 24.73 -3.43 1.37
CA VAL A 332 23.49 -3.59 0.62
C VAL A 332 23.54 -4.81 -0.28
N GLN A 333 24.62 -5.00 -1.05
CA GLN A 333 24.77 -6.18 -1.90
C GLN A 333 24.83 -7.48 -1.08
N ALA A 334 25.55 -7.49 0.05
CA ALA A 334 25.58 -8.64 0.95
C ALA A 334 24.18 -8.95 1.52
N TYR A 335 23.35 -7.93 1.76
CA TYR A 335 21.96 -8.12 2.19
C TYR A 335 21.12 -8.79 1.10
N LEU A 336 21.20 -8.28 -0.14
CA LEU A 336 20.49 -8.83 -1.31
C LEU A 336 20.90 -10.28 -1.59
N ASP A 337 22.18 -10.60 -1.38
CA ASP A 337 22.74 -11.94 -1.52
C ASP A 337 22.34 -12.89 -0.36
N GLY A 338 21.67 -12.41 0.69
CA GLY A 338 21.36 -13.17 1.90
C GLY A 338 22.59 -13.51 2.77
N LYS A 339 23.69 -12.76 2.62
CA LYS A 339 24.98 -12.98 3.30
C LYS A 339 25.27 -11.97 4.41
N LEU A 340 24.48 -10.91 4.53
CA LEU A 340 24.66 -9.91 5.59
C LEU A 340 24.23 -10.49 6.94
N VAL A 341 25.16 -10.52 7.90
CA VAL A 341 24.92 -11.01 9.26
C VAL A 341 24.39 -9.88 10.12
N ASP A 342 23.29 -10.13 10.85
CA ASP A 342 22.75 -9.21 11.85
C ASP A 342 23.34 -9.52 13.24
N HIS A 343 24.25 -8.65 13.69
CA HIS A 343 24.97 -8.77 14.96
C HIS A 343 24.14 -8.25 16.13
N THR A 344 23.04 -8.93 16.44
CA THR A 344 22.15 -8.58 17.56
C THR A 344 22.85 -8.58 18.93
N GLU A 345 23.99 -9.27 19.07
CA GLU A 345 24.84 -9.25 20.26
C GLU A 345 25.56 -7.91 20.51
N LYS A 346 25.56 -7.00 19.53
CA LYS A 346 26.17 -5.65 19.63
C LYS A 346 25.18 -4.56 20.01
N LEU A 347 23.93 -4.94 20.27
CA LEU A 347 22.90 -4.03 20.78
C LEU A 347 23.25 -3.66 22.23
N HIS A 348 23.23 -2.36 22.53
CA HIS A 348 23.63 -1.80 23.83
C HIS A 348 22.54 -0.96 24.49
#